data_AF-A0A1I7TK44-F1
#
_entry.id   AF-A0A1I7TK44-F1
#
_cell.length_a   1.000
_cell.length_b   1.000
_cell.length_c   1.000
_cell.angle_alpha   90.00
_cell.angle_beta   90.00
_cell.angle_gamma   90.00
#
_symmetry.space_group_name_H-M   'P 1'
#
loop_
_entity.id
_entity.type
_entity.pdbx_description
1 polymer ?
#
loop_
_entity_poly.entity_id
_entity_poly.type
_entity_poly.pdbx_seq_one_letter_code
_entity_poly.pdbx_strand_id
1 'polypeptide(L)'
;MKVVGLISGGKDSCYNLMCAVREGHEIVALANLHPPKSSKTEELDSYMYQSVGADGVELYEEAMQLPLYRREIAGEPKNQKSEYEKTDGDEVEDLFELLSEVKKTIRD
;
A
#
# COMPACT_ATOMS: atom_id res chain seq x y z
N MET A 1 -9.66 -0.48 -16.91
CA MET A 1 -8.43 -1.32 -16.79
C MET A 1 -8.45 -2.04 -15.44
N LYS A 2 -7.79 -3.19 -15.29
CA LYS A 2 -7.57 -3.82 -13.98
C LYS A 2 -6.51 -3.03 -13.20
N VAL A 3 -6.78 -2.71 -11.93
CA VAL A 3 -5.91 -1.88 -11.08
C VAL A 3 -5.78 -2.46 -9.67
N VAL A 4 -4.67 -2.15 -9.00
CA VAL A 4 -4.45 -2.45 -7.58
C VAL A 4 -4.74 -1.18 -6.77
N GLY A 5 -5.57 -1.30 -5.75
CA GLY A 5 -5.91 -0.21 -4.84
C GLY A 5 -4.89 -0.08 -3.72
N LEU A 6 -4.03 0.93 -3.78
CA LEU A 6 -3.17 1.29 -2.65
C LEU A 6 -3.99 1.98 -1.56
N ILE A 7 -4.04 1.39 -0.37
CA ILE A 7 -4.84 1.89 0.74
C ILE A 7 -3.98 2.14 1.98
N SER A 8 -4.25 3.26 2.66
CA SER A 8 -3.62 3.59 3.95
C SER A 8 -4.55 3.45 5.14
N GLY A 9 -5.84 3.19 4.91
CA GLY A 9 -6.91 3.33 5.92
C GLY A 9 -7.46 4.76 6.02
N GLY A 10 -6.85 5.72 5.33
CA GLY A 10 -7.29 7.11 5.25
C GLY A 10 -8.40 7.36 4.23
N LYS A 11 -9.08 8.51 4.40
CA LYS A 11 -10.17 8.97 3.51
C LYS A 11 -9.73 9.17 2.07
N ASP A 12 -8.48 9.60 1.85
CA ASP A 12 -8.00 10.01 0.53
C ASP A 12 -7.77 8.79 -0.37
N SER A 13 -7.18 7.71 0.16
CA SER A 13 -7.08 6.43 -0.56
C SER A 13 -8.46 5.83 -0.85
N CYS A 14 -9.40 5.93 0.11
CA CYS A 14 -10.78 5.46 -0.10
C CYS A 14 -11.48 6.21 -1.25
N TYR A 15 -11.39 7.54 -1.24
CA TYR A 15 -11.96 8.37 -2.30
C TYR A 15 -11.31 8.11 -3.66
N ASN A 16 -10.00 7.84 -3.69
CA ASN A 16 -9.31 7.46 -4.92
C ASN A 16 -9.89 6.16 -5.53
N LEU A 17 -10.15 5.13 -4.72
CA LEU A 17 -10.79 3.89 -5.19
C LEU A 17 -12.18 4.16 -5.79
N MET A 18 -12.98 5.01 -5.15
CA MET A 18 -14.29 5.41 -5.69
C MET A 18 -14.16 6.10 -7.05
N CYS A 19 -13.14 6.96 -7.23
CA CYS A 19 -12.86 7.61 -8.50
C CYS A 19 -12.42 6.59 -9.56
N ALA A 20 -11.56 5.63 -9.21
CA ALA A 20 -11.14 4.58 -10.14
C ALA A 20 -12.34 3.78 -10.67
N VAL A 21 -13.28 3.39 -9.79
CA VAL A 21 -14.52 2.71 -10.20
C VAL A 21 -15.38 3.61 -11.10
N ARG A 22 -15.52 4.90 -10.75
CA ARG A 22 -16.28 5.87 -11.56
C ARG A 22 -15.73 6.01 -12.99
N GLU A 23 -14.42 5.95 -13.16
CA GLU A 23 -13.75 6.00 -14.46
C GLU A 23 -13.72 4.64 -15.19
N GLY A 24 -14.39 3.61 -14.66
CA GLY A 24 -14.49 2.31 -15.31
C GLY A 24 -13.26 1.40 -15.11
N HIS A 25 -12.45 1.66 -14.08
CA HIS A 25 -11.40 0.73 -13.65
C HIS A 25 -11.97 -0.36 -12.74
N GLU A 26 -11.45 -1.57 -12.90
CA GLU A 26 -11.78 -2.73 -12.07
C GLU A 26 -10.68 -2.87 -11.02
N ILE A 27 -11.03 -2.75 -9.74
CA ILE A 27 -10.08 -2.96 -8.64
C ILE A 27 -10.00 -4.47 -8.42
N VAL A 28 -8.82 -5.06 -8.62
CA VAL A 28 -8.62 -6.52 -8.55
C VAL A 28 -7.92 -6.97 -7.27
N ALA A 29 -7.28 -6.05 -6.56
CA ALA A 29 -6.63 -6.28 -5.27
C ALA A 29 -6.50 -4.98 -4.50
N LEU A 30 -6.30 -5.13 -3.19
CA LEU A 30 -5.90 -4.08 -2.29
C LEU A 30 -4.47 -4.32 -1.83
N ALA A 31 -3.71 -3.24 -1.61
CA ALA A 31 -2.33 -3.33 -1.15
C ALA A 31 -2.03 -2.24 -0.11
N ASN A 32 -1.30 -2.61 0.95
CA ASN A 32 -0.94 -1.71 2.05
C ASN A 32 0.47 -2.02 2.59
N LEU A 33 1.27 -0.98 2.76
CA LEU A 33 2.47 -1.06 3.61
C LEU A 33 2.10 -0.73 5.06
N HIS A 34 2.70 -1.44 6.01
CA HIS A 34 2.43 -1.24 7.43
C HIS A 34 3.71 -1.29 8.27
N PRO A 35 3.74 -0.66 9.46
CA PRO A 35 4.87 -0.77 10.35
C PRO A 35 5.11 -2.21 10.84
N PRO A 36 6.37 -2.59 11.17
CA PRO A 36 6.68 -3.84 11.83
C PRO A 36 5.97 -3.93 13.18
N LYS A 37 5.48 -5.12 13.53
CA LYS A 37 4.80 -5.37 14.81
C LYS A 37 5.70 -5.18 16.04
N SER A 38 7.02 -5.15 15.86
CA SER A 38 8.01 -4.97 16.92
C SER A 38 8.25 -3.50 17.31
N SER A 39 7.79 -2.55 16.50
CA SER A 39 7.85 -1.12 16.83
C SER A 39 6.82 -0.82 17.91
N LYS A 40 7.29 -0.53 19.13
CA LYS A 40 6.44 -0.10 20.26
C LYS A 40 5.77 1.26 20.03
N THR A 41 6.21 1.98 19.00
CA THR A 41 5.59 3.20 18.50
C THR A 41 4.79 2.82 17.25
N GLU A 42 3.48 3.11 17.26
CA GLU A 42 2.62 2.99 16.07
C GLU A 42 3.04 3.95 14.93
N GLU A 43 4.04 4.79 15.18
CA GLU A 43 4.69 5.65 14.20
C GLU A 43 6.10 5.16 13.93
N LEU A 44 6.32 4.70 12.70
CA LEU A 44 7.64 4.74 12.07
C LEU A 44 7.88 6.17 11.60
N ASP A 45 9.14 6.62 11.59
CA ASP A 45 9.57 7.79 10.82
C ASP A 45 9.55 7.47 9.31
N SER A 46 8.41 7.03 8.78
CA SER A 46 8.20 6.91 7.34
C SER A 46 7.93 8.29 6.76
N TYR A 47 8.61 8.60 5.66
CA TYR A 47 8.40 9.87 4.97
C TYR A 47 7.17 9.79 4.05
N MET A 48 6.94 8.62 3.43
CA MET A 48 5.94 8.43 2.38
C MET A 48 4.68 7.68 2.82
N TYR A 49 4.76 6.80 3.83
CA TYR A 49 3.70 5.84 4.12
C TYR A 49 3.09 6.05 5.51
N GLN A 50 1.78 6.25 5.53
CA GLN A 50 1.02 6.50 6.76
C GLN A 50 0.94 5.22 7.62
N SER A 51 1.27 5.35 8.90
CA SER A 51 1.14 4.27 9.89
C SER A 51 -0.10 4.40 10.79
N VAL A 52 -0.61 5.63 11.02
CA VAL A 52 -1.77 5.88 11.88
C VAL A 52 -3.09 5.53 11.17
N GLY A 53 -3.92 4.70 11.81
CA GLY A 53 -5.24 4.30 11.30
C GLY A 53 -5.23 3.04 10.42
N ALA A 54 -4.11 2.29 10.42
CA ALA A 54 -3.98 1.04 9.68
C ALA A 54 -4.88 -0.09 10.22
N ASP A 55 -5.45 0.04 11.42
CA ASP A 55 -6.38 -0.93 12.02
C ASP A 55 -7.63 -1.15 11.18
N GLY A 56 -8.07 -0.12 10.44
CA GLY A 56 -9.25 -0.20 9.57
C GLY A 56 -8.98 -0.83 8.21
N VAL A 57 -7.71 -1.09 7.84
CA VAL A 57 -7.35 -1.60 6.50
C VAL A 57 -7.91 -3.00 6.26
N GLU A 58 -7.92 -3.85 7.28
CA GLU A 58 -8.46 -5.22 7.17
C GLU A 58 -9.97 -5.21 6.90
N LEU A 59 -10.69 -4.18 7.35
CA LEU A 59 -12.12 -4.02 7.06
C LEU A 59 -12.39 -3.74 5.57
N TYR A 60 -11.41 -3.23 4.81
CA TYR A 60 -11.57 -3.02 3.37
C TYR A 60 -11.61 -4.34 2.62
N GLU A 61 -10.81 -5.33 3.03
CA GLU A 61 -10.84 -6.68 2.45
C GLU A 61 -12.24 -7.29 2.59
N GLU A 62 -12.80 -7.24 3.80
CA GLU A 62 -14.13 -7.76 4.07
C GLU A 62 -15.22 -6.99 3.30
N ALA A 63 -15.16 -5.65 3.32
CA ALA A 63 -16.17 -4.81 2.70
C ALA A 63 -16.17 -4.90 1.17
N MET A 64 -14.99 -5.02 0.55
CA MET A 64 -14.83 -5.04 -0.90
C MET A 64 -14.79 -6.45 -1.48
N GLN A 65 -14.59 -7.48 -0.65
CA GLN A 65 -14.41 -8.87 -1.06
C GLN A 65 -13.28 -9.04 -2.08
N LEU A 66 -12.18 -8.30 -1.88
CA LEU A 66 -10.98 -8.32 -2.72
C LEU A 66 -9.77 -8.75 -1.90
N PRO A 67 -8.83 -9.51 -2.50
CA PRO A 67 -7.63 -9.93 -1.79
C PRO A 67 -6.81 -8.74 -1.32
N LEU A 68 -6.41 -8.75 -0.05
CA LEU A 68 -5.55 -7.73 0.55
C LEU A 68 -4.13 -8.24 0.73
N TYR A 69 -3.18 -7.54 0.11
CA TYR A 69 -1.75 -7.80 0.25
C TYR A 69 -1.12 -6.77 1.18
N ARG A 70 -0.41 -7.26 2.20
CA ARG A 70 0.24 -6.41 3.19
C ARG A 70 1.71 -6.74 3.30
N ARG A 71 2.55 -5.72 3.47
CA ARG A 71 3.99 -5.88 3.68
C ARG A 71 4.48 -4.92 4.76
N GLU A 72 5.37 -5.42 5.60
CA GLU A 72 6.06 -4.62 6.60
C GLU A 72 7.04 -3.65 5.92
N ILE A 73 7.06 -2.40 6.38
CA ILE A 73 8.09 -1.44 6.01
C ILE A 73 9.38 -1.84 6.75
N ALA A 74 10.37 -2.28 5.99
CA ALA A 74 11.68 -2.69 6.48
C ALA A 74 12.79 -1.71 6.07
N GLY A 75 12.57 -0.97 4.98
CA GLY A 75 13.44 0.10 4.51
C GLY A 75 13.29 1.38 5.33
N GLU A 76 14.21 2.31 5.08
CA GLU A 76 14.23 3.67 5.66
C GLU A 76 14.00 4.71 4.54
N PRO A 77 13.55 5.94 4.85
CA PRO A 77 13.33 6.98 3.85
C PRO A 77 14.66 7.60 3.34
N LYS A 78 15.37 6.88 2.45
CA LYS A 78 16.70 7.27 1.95
C LYS A 78 16.61 8.23 0.76
N ASN A 79 15.82 7.90 -0.25
CA ASN A 79 15.60 8.72 -1.44
C ASN A 79 14.28 9.48 -1.33
N GLN A 80 14.37 10.74 -0.91
CA GLN A 80 13.22 11.66 -0.76
C GLN A 80 13.04 12.58 -1.98
N LYS A 81 13.69 12.29 -3.11
CA LYS A 81 13.52 13.05 -4.36
C LYS A 81 12.16 12.70 -4.99
N SER A 82 11.69 13.55 -5.89
CA SER A 82 10.44 13.31 -6.64
C SER A 82 10.55 12.20 -7.69
N GLU A 83 11.77 11.83 -8.09
CA GLU A 83 12.02 10.80 -9.11
C GLU A 83 12.47 9.50 -8.45
N TYR A 84 11.89 8.39 -8.90
CA TYR A 84 12.27 7.07 -8.45
C TYR A 84 13.66 6.69 -8.99
N GLU A 85 14.54 6.31 -8.06
CA GLU A 85 15.84 5.70 -8.33
C GLU A 85 15.96 4.52 -7.38
N LYS A 86 16.26 3.33 -7.93
CA LYS A 86 16.41 2.12 -7.13
C LYS A 86 17.45 2.35 -6.05
N THR A 87 17.04 2.27 -4.78
CA THR A 87 17.89 2.61 -3.65
C THR A 87 17.85 1.49 -2.61
N ASP A 88 18.97 0.80 -2.44
CA ASP A 88 19.02 -0.38 -1.57
C ASP A 88 18.66 -0.04 -0.11
N GLY A 89 17.64 -0.72 0.41
CA GLY A 89 17.11 -0.53 1.75
C GLY A 89 16.26 0.74 1.93
N ASP A 90 15.73 1.29 0.85
CA ASP A 90 14.73 2.36 0.88
C ASP A 90 13.31 1.80 1.07
N GLU A 91 12.46 2.50 1.81
CA GLU A 91 11.05 2.12 2.03
C GLU A 91 10.24 1.99 0.72
N VAL A 92 10.65 2.66 -0.36
CA VAL A 92 10.02 2.53 -1.69
C VAL A 92 10.29 1.16 -2.31
N GLU A 93 11.41 0.50 -1.98
CA GLU A 93 11.67 -0.86 -2.46
C GLU A 93 10.69 -1.86 -1.82
N ASP A 94 10.23 -1.63 -0.59
CA ASP A 94 9.18 -2.45 0.03
C ASP A 94 7.87 -2.36 -0.77
N LEU A 95 7.50 -1.17 -1.23
CA LEU A 95 6.33 -0.99 -2.12
C LEU A 95 6.52 -1.72 -3.45
N PHE A 96 7.72 -1.62 -4.04
CA PHE A 96 8.05 -2.30 -5.28
C PHE A 96 7.91 -3.83 -5.15
N GLU A 97 8.41 -4.39 -4.05
CA GLU A 97 8.29 -5.83 -3.76
C GLU A 97 6.84 -6.26 -3.55
N LEU A 98 6.06 -5.49 -2.79
CA LEU A 98 4.63 -5.72 -2.58
C LEU A 98 3.88 -5.76 -3.92
N LEU A 99 4.04 -4.75 -4.76
CA LEU A 99 3.36 -4.69 -6.06
C LEU A 99 3.84 -5.77 -7.02
N SER A 100 5.12 -6.13 -6.96
CA SER A 100 5.68 -7.26 -7.73
C SER A 100 5.05 -8.59 -7.33
N GLU A 101 4.75 -8.78 -6.05
CA GLU A 101 4.06 -9.96 -5.53
C GLU A 101 2.60 -10.02 -5.99
N VAL A 102 1.87 -8.89 -5.88
CA VAL A 102 0.48 -8.78 -6.37
C VAL A 102 0.41 -9.13 -7.85
N LYS A 103 1.30 -8.54 -8.66
CA LYS A 103 1.36 -8.78 -10.12
C LYS A 103 1.67 -10.23 -10.49
N LYS A 104 2.47 -10.94 -9.67
CA LYS A 104 2.76 -12.37 -9.91
C LYS A 104 1.57 -13.26 -9.56
N THR A 105 0.81 -12.89 -8.55
CA THR A 105 -0.28 -13.70 -7.98
C THR A 105 -1.58 -13.51 -8.75
N ILE A 106 -1.91 -12.26 -9.09
CA ILE A 106 -3.07 -11.92 -9.90
C ILE A 106 -2.65 -12.02 -11.37
N ARG A 107 -2.88 -13.20 -11.95
CA ARG A 107 -2.79 -13.40 -13.40
C ARG A 107 -4.10 -12.96 -14.06
N ASP A 108 -3.98 -12.36 -15.24
CA ASP A 108 -5.08 -11.85 -16.04
C ASP A 108 -6.20 -12.85 -16.31
#